data_AF-D9VQS2-F1
#
_entry.id   AF-D9VQS2-F1
#
_cell.length_a   1.000
_cell.length_b   1.000
_cell.length_c   1.000
_cell.angle_alpha   90.00
_cell.angle_beta   90.00
_cell.angle_gamma   90.00
#
_symmetry.space_group_name_H-M   'P 1'
#
loop_
_entity.id
_entity.type
_entity.pdbx_description
1 polymer ?
#
loop_
_entity_poly.entity_id
_entity_poly.type
_entity_poly.pdbx_seq_one_letter_code
_entity_poly.pdbx_strand_id
1 'polypeptide(L)'
;MHRQLATVAEPSRRPSQRDAVGEDATLKKQFGIAGTAGTAALIVAATVMPAHAVTYGTPTISLSAGYLSGSVNGVGDQTVAVTVGQSGADASALTVSASASSKASVAGTGDVTVIGSGAVRQLAVTAHARGYTNLTVKVTGLGGKTATKTLSYAASAAVQNPADARYFSGASDTSAAVDVGGGYTVVADDENNVLRLYDRSRSAAPVRTWDFSSQLGVTKEVDIEGATRIGDTIYWTGSLGNNKDGEYKAPRNTVFTTTVSGSGPGTQLAYGRSYKKLRDDLVAWDTANGNRYGFAAGTAAGEAPKQIDGFNVEGLEFAPGSTTTAYLGFRAPLAPAVPGGKALLVPVTNFDQVLAGGAKAVFGAGVELDLGGLSVRDVRKNAAGQYLILAGSWAADDNSDPYALYQWDGVPGHAPVKRADLPTTDPGGWEAIVEVPDLNAPGARVQVVTDSGSADLYGDGVEAKDLTHPEWKKARAAWFTLN
;
A
#
# COMPACT_ATOMS: atom_id res chain seq x y z
N MET A 1 4.79 11.46 -63.44
CA MET A 1 6.13 10.82 -63.45
C MET A 1 6.28 10.12 -62.10
N HIS A 2 6.00 8.81 -62.01
CA HIS A 2 7.00 7.71 -61.91
C HIS A 2 7.99 7.94 -60.76
N ARG A 3 8.26 7.09 -59.76
CA ARG A 3 8.03 5.69 -59.31
C ARG A 3 8.54 5.74 -57.81
N GLN A 4 8.30 4.85 -56.85
CA GLN A 4 7.99 3.43 -56.81
C GLN A 4 7.52 3.05 -55.40
N LEU A 5 6.53 2.15 -55.32
CA LEU A 5 6.13 1.38 -54.15
C LEU A 5 7.09 0.20 -53.94
N ALA A 6 7.22 -0.26 -52.69
CA ALA A 6 7.68 -1.62 -52.38
C ALA A 6 6.84 -2.22 -51.24
N THR A 7 5.88 -3.05 -51.65
CA THR A 7 5.13 -4.04 -50.89
C THR A 7 6.04 -5.26 -50.62
N VAL A 8 5.95 -5.87 -49.44
CA VAL A 8 6.37 -7.27 -49.22
C VAL A 8 5.30 -7.99 -48.42
N ALA A 9 4.87 -9.13 -48.96
CA ALA A 9 3.81 -10.00 -48.49
C ALA A 9 4.34 -11.15 -47.61
N GLU A 10 3.48 -11.65 -46.73
CA GLU A 10 3.61 -12.95 -46.05
C GLU A 10 3.61 -14.14 -47.04
N PRO A 11 4.01 -15.33 -46.58
CA PRO A 11 2.96 -16.35 -46.49
C PRO A 11 3.00 -17.27 -45.26
N SER A 12 1.78 -17.50 -44.76
CA SER A 12 1.24 -18.69 -44.08
C SER A 12 1.79 -20.05 -44.53
N ARG A 13 1.93 -21.00 -43.58
CA ARG A 13 1.41 -22.39 -43.69
C ARG A 13 1.56 -23.21 -42.38
N ARG A 14 0.42 -23.75 -41.91
CA ARG A 14 0.31 -24.98 -41.08
C ARG A 14 0.30 -26.23 -41.98
N PRO A 15 0.61 -27.42 -41.43
CA PRO A 15 -0.28 -28.60 -41.55
C PRO A 15 -0.36 -29.40 -40.22
N SER A 16 -1.53 -29.73 -39.65
CA SER A 16 -2.46 -30.87 -39.87
C SER A 16 -1.95 -32.28 -39.45
N GLN A 17 -2.71 -32.91 -38.55
CA GLN A 17 -2.62 -34.30 -38.04
C GLN A 17 -2.64 -35.41 -39.11
N ARG A 18 -2.06 -36.58 -38.80
CA ARG A 18 -2.75 -37.90 -38.76
C ARG A 18 -1.82 -39.06 -38.32
N ASP A 19 -2.48 -40.09 -37.79
CA ASP A 19 -2.03 -41.30 -37.11
C ASP A 19 -1.19 -42.29 -37.96
N ALA A 20 -0.38 -43.12 -37.28
CA ALA A 20 -0.13 -44.51 -37.70
C ALA A 20 0.39 -45.38 -36.53
N VAL A 21 -0.33 -46.47 -36.31
CA VAL A 21 -0.06 -47.63 -35.44
C VAL A 21 1.03 -48.50 -36.07
N GLY A 22 1.80 -49.23 -35.26
CA GLY A 22 2.71 -50.29 -35.71
C GLY A 22 2.90 -51.36 -34.65
N GLU A 23 2.29 -52.53 -34.87
CA GLU A 23 2.34 -53.77 -34.09
C GLU A 23 3.66 -54.54 -34.23
N ASP A 24 3.96 -55.24 -33.14
CA ASP A 24 4.48 -56.61 -32.96
C ASP A 24 5.04 -57.41 -34.16
N ALA A 25 6.22 -58.01 -33.96
CA ALA A 25 6.68 -59.14 -34.76
C ALA A 25 7.58 -60.09 -33.93
N THR A 26 6.99 -61.24 -33.62
CA THR A 26 7.58 -62.43 -33.02
C THR A 26 8.51 -63.15 -34.00
N LEU A 27 9.60 -63.76 -33.49
CA LEU A 27 10.33 -64.81 -34.20
C LEU A 27 10.69 -65.96 -33.25
N LYS A 28 10.02 -67.10 -33.48
CA LYS A 28 10.30 -68.42 -32.90
C LYS A 28 11.45 -69.10 -33.65
N LYS A 29 12.29 -69.85 -32.91
CA LYS A 29 13.00 -71.05 -33.40
C LYS A 29 13.09 -72.11 -32.29
N GLN A 30 12.49 -73.28 -32.53
CA GLN A 30 12.81 -74.59 -31.93
C GLN A 30 13.87 -75.26 -32.85
N PHE A 31 14.70 -76.26 -32.52
CA PHE A 31 14.73 -77.45 -31.65
C PHE A 31 16.23 -77.72 -31.27
N GLY A 32 16.70 -78.53 -30.30
CA GLY A 32 16.12 -79.45 -29.32
C GLY A 32 17.23 -80.25 -28.57
N ILE A 33 16.86 -80.82 -27.42
CA ILE A 33 17.27 -82.09 -26.77
C ILE A 33 18.65 -82.25 -26.05
N ALA A 34 18.50 -82.64 -24.76
CA ALA A 34 19.30 -83.49 -23.86
C ALA A 34 20.60 -82.97 -23.20
N GLY A 35 20.58 -82.94 -21.85
CA GLY A 35 21.75 -82.86 -21.00
C GLY A 35 21.37 -82.75 -19.52
N THR A 36 21.63 -83.81 -18.77
CA THR A 36 21.33 -84.06 -17.35
C THR A 36 22.04 -83.13 -16.35
N ALA A 37 21.36 -82.93 -15.21
CA ALA A 37 21.87 -82.73 -13.84
C ALA A 37 22.57 -81.39 -13.47
N GLY A 38 22.01 -80.72 -12.46
CA GLY A 38 22.70 -79.69 -11.67
C GLY A 38 21.80 -78.56 -11.16
N THR A 39 20.91 -78.83 -10.20
CA THR A 39 20.29 -77.76 -9.39
C THR A 39 21.37 -77.13 -8.49
N ALA A 40 21.97 -76.04 -8.96
CA ALA A 40 22.72 -75.13 -8.11
C ALA A 40 21.74 -74.10 -7.53
N ALA A 41 21.30 -74.31 -6.29
CA ALA A 41 20.60 -73.30 -5.52
C ALA A 41 21.60 -72.18 -5.17
N LEU A 42 21.53 -71.06 -5.91
CA LEU A 42 22.22 -69.83 -5.52
C LEU A 42 21.46 -69.25 -4.32
N ILE A 43 21.89 -69.60 -3.11
CA ILE A 43 21.49 -68.89 -1.90
C ILE A 43 22.23 -67.55 -1.93
N VAL A 44 21.57 -66.51 -2.46
CA VAL A 44 21.97 -65.14 -2.19
C VAL A 44 21.66 -64.90 -0.72
N ALA A 45 22.68 -64.99 0.14
CA ALA A 45 22.59 -64.49 1.49
C ALA A 45 22.36 -62.98 1.40
N ALA A 46 21.09 -62.56 1.46
CA ALA A 46 20.75 -61.18 1.73
C ALA A 46 21.35 -60.85 3.10
N THR A 47 22.44 -60.10 3.12
CA THR A 47 22.93 -59.46 4.32
C THR A 47 21.82 -58.51 4.76
N VAL A 48 21.01 -58.95 5.72
CA VAL A 48 20.12 -58.07 6.47
C VAL A 48 21.06 -57.14 7.24
N MET A 49 21.41 -56.01 6.61
CA MET A 49 21.97 -54.87 7.32
C MET A 49 21.01 -54.60 8.48
N PRO A 50 21.49 -54.52 9.74
CA PRO A 50 20.62 -54.10 10.82
C PRO A 50 20.02 -52.75 10.39
N ALA A 51 18.69 -52.66 10.37
CA ALA A 51 18.01 -51.40 10.15
C ALA A 51 18.50 -50.44 11.23
N HIS A 52 19.44 -49.56 10.88
CA HIS A 52 19.83 -48.48 11.77
C HIS A 52 18.54 -47.71 12.07
N ALA A 53 18.12 -47.70 13.33
CA ALA A 53 16.99 -46.90 13.75
C ALA A 53 17.26 -45.47 13.29
N VAL A 54 16.46 -44.95 12.36
CA VAL A 54 16.60 -43.58 11.88
C VAL A 54 16.41 -42.68 13.10
N THR A 55 17.50 -42.10 13.59
CA THR A 55 17.48 -41.19 14.73
C THR A 55 17.12 -39.81 14.23
N TYR A 56 15.84 -39.46 14.35
CA TYR A 56 15.38 -38.13 13.97
C TYR A 56 15.89 -37.07 14.95
N GLY A 57 16.36 -35.93 14.43
CA GLY A 57 16.67 -34.75 15.24
C GLY A 57 15.41 -34.10 15.83
N THR A 58 15.57 -33.11 16.71
CA THR A 58 14.43 -32.25 17.12
C THR A 58 14.04 -31.37 15.93
N PRO A 59 12.75 -31.26 15.56
CA PRO A 59 12.35 -30.38 14.48
C PRO A 59 12.63 -28.91 14.83
N THR A 60 12.88 -28.09 13.81
CA THR A 60 13.07 -26.65 13.92
C THR A 60 11.85 -25.93 13.37
N ILE A 61 11.59 -24.74 13.91
CA ILE A 61 10.53 -23.85 13.46
C ILE A 61 11.00 -22.40 13.57
N SER A 62 10.81 -21.61 12.52
CA SER A 62 10.97 -20.16 12.53
C SER A 62 9.81 -19.50 11.79
N LEU A 63 9.50 -18.26 12.19
CA LEU A 63 8.48 -17.41 11.55
C LEU A 63 9.19 -16.26 10.85
N SER A 64 8.71 -15.83 9.69
CA SER A 64 9.21 -14.62 9.02
C SER A 64 8.92 -13.34 9.82
N ALA A 65 7.89 -13.35 10.67
CA ALA A 65 7.56 -12.30 11.62
C ALA A 65 6.99 -12.91 12.91
N GLY A 66 7.27 -12.30 14.05
CA GLY A 66 6.69 -12.72 15.34
C GLY A 66 5.27 -12.20 15.56
N TYR A 67 4.86 -11.21 14.76
CA TYR A 67 3.61 -10.48 14.87
C TYR A 67 2.86 -10.55 13.53
N LEU A 68 1.54 -10.62 13.62
CA LEU A 68 0.64 -10.59 12.46
C LEU A 68 -0.61 -9.80 12.81
N SER A 69 -1.17 -9.08 11.84
CA SER A 69 -2.48 -8.47 11.96
C SER A 69 -3.45 -8.96 10.90
N GLY A 70 -4.73 -8.93 11.23
CA GLY A 70 -5.84 -9.20 10.32
C GLY A 70 -7.07 -8.40 10.72
N SER A 71 -8.21 -8.71 10.14
CA SER A 71 -9.48 -8.06 10.43
C SER A 71 -10.60 -9.08 10.55
N VAL A 72 -11.60 -8.81 11.39
CA VAL A 72 -12.81 -9.63 11.43
C VAL A 72 -13.48 -9.57 10.06
N ASN A 73 -13.83 -10.73 9.49
CA ASN A 73 -14.33 -10.87 8.11
C ASN A 73 -13.37 -10.40 7.01
N GLY A 74 -12.09 -10.24 7.32
CA GLY A 74 -11.06 -9.80 6.38
C GLY A 74 -10.94 -10.71 5.16
N VAL A 75 -10.73 -10.10 3.99
CA VAL A 75 -10.47 -10.82 2.73
C VAL A 75 -9.03 -10.56 2.31
N GLY A 76 -8.25 -11.64 2.18
CA GLY A 76 -6.85 -11.55 1.78
C GLY A 76 -5.95 -10.92 2.85
N ASP A 77 -6.25 -11.16 4.12
CA ASP A 77 -5.39 -10.80 5.24
C ASP A 77 -3.97 -11.39 5.09
N GLN A 78 -3.00 -10.73 5.71
CA GLN A 78 -1.59 -11.08 5.59
C GLN A 78 -1.32 -12.48 6.15
N THR A 79 -0.37 -13.19 5.56
CA THR A 79 0.15 -14.46 6.07
C THR A 79 1.55 -14.31 6.64
N VAL A 80 1.94 -15.24 7.51
CA VAL A 80 3.33 -15.37 7.97
C VAL A 80 3.97 -16.63 7.38
N ALA A 81 5.19 -16.53 6.88
CA ALA A 81 5.92 -17.68 6.41
C ALA A 81 6.50 -18.45 7.60
N VAL A 82 6.36 -19.78 7.58
CA VAL A 82 6.90 -20.69 8.59
C VAL A 82 7.89 -21.61 7.92
N THR A 83 9.13 -21.56 8.40
CA THR A 83 10.20 -22.44 7.95
C THR A 83 10.37 -23.57 8.95
N VAL A 84 10.28 -24.80 8.47
CA VAL A 84 10.43 -26.02 9.26
C VAL A 84 11.50 -26.93 8.68
N GLY A 85 12.13 -27.70 9.56
CA GLY A 85 13.08 -28.74 9.17
C GLY A 85 13.27 -29.75 10.28
N GLN A 86 13.83 -30.91 9.95
CA GLN A 86 14.21 -31.90 10.94
C GLN A 86 15.33 -32.77 10.37
N SER A 87 16.43 -32.91 11.11
CA SER A 87 17.51 -33.80 10.68
C SER A 87 16.99 -35.25 10.59
N GLY A 88 17.26 -35.91 9.47
CA GLY A 88 16.82 -37.28 9.19
C GLY A 88 15.38 -37.41 8.68
N ALA A 89 14.65 -36.31 8.44
CA ALA A 89 13.29 -36.35 7.87
C ALA A 89 13.10 -35.31 6.76
N ASP A 90 12.34 -35.66 5.73
CA ASP A 90 11.88 -34.70 4.74
C ASP A 90 10.93 -33.67 5.37
N ALA A 91 11.04 -32.41 4.94
CA ALA A 91 10.19 -31.34 5.45
C ALA A 91 8.69 -31.61 5.18
N SER A 92 8.36 -32.34 4.12
CA SER A 92 6.98 -32.75 3.79
C SER A 92 6.39 -33.75 4.78
N ALA A 93 7.21 -34.47 5.54
CA ALA A 93 6.76 -35.38 6.58
C ALA A 93 6.41 -34.66 7.91
N LEU A 94 6.73 -33.36 8.02
CA LEU A 94 6.45 -32.57 9.21
C LEU A 94 5.02 -32.01 9.17
N THR A 95 4.35 -31.97 10.32
CA THR A 95 3.03 -31.34 10.46
C THR A 95 3.18 -30.01 11.17
N VAL A 96 2.58 -28.94 10.63
CA VAL A 96 2.49 -27.62 11.28
C VAL A 96 1.04 -27.35 11.62
N SER A 97 0.78 -26.90 12.84
CA SER A 97 -0.57 -26.58 13.34
C SER A 97 -0.48 -25.61 14.51
N ALA A 98 -1.53 -24.84 14.80
CA ALA A 98 -1.63 -24.17 16.09
C ALA A 98 -2.07 -25.17 17.18
N SER A 99 -1.38 -25.17 18.32
CA SER A 99 -1.67 -26.07 19.45
C SER A 99 -2.29 -25.38 20.67
N ALA A 100 -2.20 -24.05 20.76
CA ALA A 100 -2.86 -23.27 21.81
C ALA A 100 -3.16 -21.84 21.33
N SER A 101 -4.13 -21.20 21.98
CA SER A 101 -4.48 -19.78 21.81
C SER A 101 -4.68 -19.18 23.20
N SER A 102 -4.12 -17.99 23.45
CA SER A 102 -4.32 -17.29 24.74
C SER A 102 -5.71 -16.67 24.86
N LYS A 103 -6.39 -16.40 23.74
CA LYS A 103 -7.75 -15.84 23.68
C LYS A 103 -8.47 -16.36 22.44
N ALA A 104 -9.07 -17.54 22.56
CA ALA A 104 -9.78 -18.20 21.46
C ALA A 104 -10.99 -17.42 20.92
N SER A 105 -11.53 -16.47 21.69
CA SER A 105 -12.59 -15.57 21.19
C SER A 105 -12.11 -14.57 20.14
N VAL A 106 -10.80 -14.29 20.05
CA VAL A 106 -10.22 -13.47 18.98
C VAL A 106 -9.84 -14.36 17.80
N ALA A 107 -9.07 -15.41 18.04
CA ALA A 107 -8.81 -16.50 17.11
C ALA A 107 -8.39 -17.76 17.89
N GLY A 108 -8.99 -18.90 17.58
CA GLY A 108 -8.67 -20.21 18.12
C GLY A 108 -7.60 -20.94 17.32
N THR A 109 -7.27 -22.16 17.75
CA THR A 109 -6.32 -23.01 17.04
C THR A 109 -6.85 -23.54 15.71
N GLY A 110 -8.18 -23.73 15.61
CA GLY A 110 -8.86 -24.17 14.40
C GLY A 110 -8.90 -23.12 13.29
N ASP A 111 -8.62 -21.86 13.63
CA ASP A 111 -8.67 -20.73 12.69
C ASP A 111 -7.33 -20.50 11.97
N VAL A 112 -6.32 -21.29 12.31
CA VAL A 112 -5.01 -21.24 11.69
C VAL A 112 -4.95 -22.20 10.52
N THR A 113 -4.88 -21.65 9.31
CA THR A 113 -4.75 -22.42 8.08
C THR A 113 -3.29 -22.49 7.65
N VAL A 114 -2.78 -23.69 7.40
CA VAL A 114 -1.43 -23.93 6.87
C VAL A 114 -1.51 -24.22 5.38
N ILE A 115 -0.82 -23.42 4.57
CA ILE A 115 -0.80 -23.53 3.12
C ILE A 115 0.60 -23.99 2.68
N GLY A 116 0.63 -25.09 1.91
CA GLY A 116 1.86 -25.73 1.43
C GLY A 116 2.38 -26.84 2.34
N SER A 117 3.23 -27.70 1.78
CA SER A 117 3.79 -28.89 2.45
C SER A 117 5.31 -28.90 2.50
N GLY A 118 5.99 -27.97 1.82
CA GLY A 118 7.45 -27.88 1.79
C GLY A 118 8.06 -27.38 3.11
N ALA A 119 9.36 -27.09 3.05
CA ALA A 119 10.09 -26.51 4.18
C ALA A 119 9.60 -25.11 4.55
N VAL A 120 9.08 -24.33 3.60
CA VAL A 120 8.44 -23.04 3.85
C VAL A 120 6.95 -23.17 3.55
N ARG A 121 6.12 -22.76 4.52
CA ARG A 121 4.64 -22.81 4.46
C ARG A 121 4.09 -21.45 4.83
N GLN A 122 2.87 -21.13 4.40
CA GLN A 122 2.18 -19.91 4.81
C GLN A 122 1.16 -20.24 5.90
N LEU A 123 1.13 -19.43 6.96
CA LEU A 123 0.08 -19.45 7.97
C LEU A 123 -0.85 -18.25 7.77
N ALA A 124 -2.14 -18.53 7.61
CA ALA A 124 -3.22 -17.56 7.67
C ALA A 124 -4.01 -17.74 8.97
N VAL A 125 -4.53 -16.66 9.53
CA VAL A 125 -5.36 -16.67 10.75
C VAL A 125 -6.70 -16.03 10.44
N THR A 126 -7.80 -16.70 10.76
CA THR A 126 -9.14 -16.13 10.64
C THR A 126 -9.55 -15.50 11.98
N ALA A 127 -9.91 -14.21 11.98
CA ALA A 127 -10.39 -13.54 13.19
C ALA A 127 -11.89 -13.74 13.42
N HIS A 128 -12.28 -13.94 14.69
CA HIS A 128 -13.67 -13.95 15.14
C HIS A 128 -14.11 -12.64 15.77
N ALA A 129 -13.21 -11.99 16.51
CA ALA A 129 -13.50 -10.75 17.22
C ALA A 129 -12.28 -9.84 17.24
N ARG A 130 -12.53 -8.55 17.43
CA ARG A 130 -11.52 -7.51 17.60
C ARG A 130 -10.69 -7.79 18.87
N GLY A 131 -9.38 -7.59 18.80
CA GLY A 131 -8.44 -7.71 19.93
C GLY A 131 -7.20 -8.56 19.63
N TYR A 132 -6.55 -9.04 20.69
CA TYR A 132 -5.26 -9.76 20.59
C TYR A 132 -5.36 -11.22 21.05
N THR A 133 -4.52 -12.08 20.47
CA THR A 133 -4.25 -13.42 20.96
C THR A 133 -2.84 -13.89 20.60
N ASN A 134 -2.24 -14.72 21.44
CA ASN A 134 -1.00 -15.43 21.14
C ASN A 134 -1.33 -16.85 20.70
N LEU A 135 -0.89 -17.22 19.49
CA LEU A 135 -1.04 -18.55 18.93
C LEU A 135 0.27 -19.33 19.08
N THR A 136 0.21 -20.49 19.72
CA THR A 136 1.36 -21.39 19.78
C THR A 136 1.38 -22.24 18.51
N VAL A 137 2.24 -21.89 17.57
CA VAL A 137 2.49 -22.67 16.35
C VAL A 137 3.41 -23.84 16.71
N LYS A 138 2.98 -25.06 16.42
CA LYS A 138 3.69 -26.31 16.71
C LYS A 138 4.07 -27.00 15.41
N VAL A 139 5.33 -27.40 15.30
CA VAL A 139 5.77 -28.41 14.34
C VAL A 139 5.89 -29.76 15.05
N THR A 140 5.27 -30.78 14.47
CA THR A 140 5.41 -32.17 14.88
C THR A 140 6.22 -32.90 13.83
N GLY A 141 7.38 -33.39 14.24
CA GLY A 141 8.28 -34.16 13.40
C GLY A 141 8.19 -35.66 13.67
N LEU A 142 9.00 -36.42 12.94
CA LEU A 142 9.12 -37.87 13.12
C LEU A 142 9.79 -38.21 14.46
N GLY A 143 9.52 -39.42 14.96
CA GLY A 143 10.00 -39.87 16.27
C GLY A 143 9.30 -39.18 17.46
N GLY A 144 8.13 -38.58 17.25
CA GLY A 144 7.33 -37.92 18.29
C GLY A 144 7.90 -36.60 18.80
N LYS A 145 8.95 -36.07 18.16
CA LYS A 145 9.61 -34.83 18.55
C LYS A 145 8.84 -33.62 18.04
N THR A 146 8.82 -32.55 18.84
CA THR A 146 8.06 -31.34 18.52
C THR A 146 8.87 -30.09 18.84
N ALA A 147 8.58 -28.99 18.15
CA ALA A 147 9.04 -27.66 18.51
C ALA A 147 7.89 -26.66 18.35
N THR A 148 7.98 -25.53 19.05
CA THR A 148 6.93 -24.51 19.01
C THR A 148 7.51 -23.11 18.85
N LYS A 149 6.68 -22.19 18.34
CA LYS A 149 6.94 -20.76 18.29
C LYS A 149 5.64 -20.01 18.52
N THR A 150 5.70 -18.89 19.24
CA THR A 150 4.54 -18.02 19.41
C THR A 150 4.40 -17.06 18.24
N LEU A 151 3.19 -16.95 17.71
CA LEU A 151 2.76 -15.88 16.79
C LEU A 151 1.79 -14.98 17.55
N SER A 152 2.13 -13.71 17.70
CA SER A 152 1.27 -12.70 18.31
C SER A 152 0.34 -12.12 17.25
N TYR A 153 -0.97 -12.30 17.41
CA TYR A 153 -1.98 -11.91 16.44
C TYR A 153 -2.86 -10.78 16.97
N ALA A 154 -3.12 -9.77 16.12
CA ALA A 154 -4.03 -8.67 16.39
C ALA A 154 -5.12 -8.58 15.32
N ALA A 155 -6.38 -8.59 15.72
CA ALA A 155 -7.53 -8.50 14.82
C ALA A 155 -8.24 -7.16 14.99
N SER A 156 -8.33 -6.37 13.92
CA SER A 156 -9.16 -5.16 13.92
C SER A 156 -10.65 -5.50 13.76
N ALA A 157 -11.53 -4.53 14.00
CA ALA A 157 -12.95 -4.65 13.69
C ALA A 157 -13.19 -4.97 12.20
N ALA A 158 -14.38 -5.50 11.92
CA ALA A 158 -14.88 -5.61 10.56
C ALA A 158 -15.18 -4.22 9.98
N VAL A 159 -14.99 -4.09 8.68
CA VAL A 159 -15.34 -2.90 7.89
C VAL A 159 -16.56 -3.18 7.01
N GLN A 160 -17.23 -2.15 6.51
CA GLN A 160 -18.48 -2.34 5.75
C GLN A 160 -18.31 -3.19 4.48
N ASN A 161 -17.19 -3.03 3.75
CA ASN A 161 -16.94 -3.70 2.46
C ASN A 161 -15.59 -4.45 2.48
N PRO A 162 -15.45 -5.56 3.23
CA PRO A 162 -14.16 -6.19 3.45
C PRO A 162 -13.56 -6.83 2.18
N ALA A 163 -14.39 -7.24 1.22
CA ALA A 163 -13.93 -7.77 -0.07
C ALA A 163 -13.11 -6.74 -0.87
N ASP A 164 -13.45 -5.46 -0.69
CA ASP A 164 -12.84 -4.31 -1.34
C ASP A 164 -11.79 -3.64 -0.45
N ALA A 165 -11.43 -4.20 0.70
CA ALA A 165 -10.44 -3.63 1.60
C ALA A 165 -9.12 -4.41 1.53
N ARG A 166 -8.00 -3.69 1.50
CA ARG A 166 -6.67 -4.21 1.77
C ARG A 166 -6.02 -3.38 2.87
N TYR A 167 -5.09 -3.99 3.59
CA TYR A 167 -4.38 -3.33 4.68
C TYR A 167 -2.90 -3.22 4.36
N PHE A 168 -2.43 -1.98 4.22
CA PHE A 168 -1.01 -1.67 4.11
C PHE A 168 -0.43 -1.60 5.52
N SER A 169 0.26 -2.66 5.95
CA SER A 169 0.84 -2.75 7.29
C SER A 169 2.24 -2.13 7.35
N GLY A 170 2.77 -1.91 8.56
CA GLY A 170 4.07 -1.26 8.78
C GLY A 170 4.00 0.25 9.05
N ALA A 171 2.82 0.85 8.85
CA ALA A 171 2.47 2.24 9.10
C ALA A 171 0.94 2.37 9.21
N SER A 172 0.46 3.41 9.88
CA SER A 172 -0.98 3.70 10.03
C SER A 172 -1.37 5.05 9.45
N ASP A 173 -0.43 5.99 9.37
CA ASP A 173 -0.70 7.41 9.21
C ASP A 173 -0.54 7.82 7.74
N THR A 174 -1.23 7.11 6.84
CA THR A 174 -1.10 7.40 5.40
C THR A 174 -1.71 8.74 5.07
N SER A 175 -0.87 9.62 4.54
CA SER A 175 -1.21 10.99 4.18
C SER A 175 -1.10 11.29 2.69
N ALA A 176 -0.17 10.62 1.98
CA ALA A 176 -0.06 10.73 0.52
C ALA A 176 0.26 9.37 -0.13
N ALA A 177 -0.23 9.13 -1.34
CA ALA A 177 0.05 7.90 -2.09
C ALA A 177 0.20 8.16 -3.58
N VAL A 178 1.11 7.52 -4.31
CA VAL A 178 1.34 7.71 -5.75
C VAL A 178 1.46 6.37 -6.47
N ASP A 179 0.61 6.14 -7.48
CA ASP A 179 0.78 5.01 -8.38
C ASP A 179 2.13 5.07 -9.13
N VAL A 180 2.89 3.99 -9.05
CA VAL A 180 4.19 3.84 -9.69
C VAL A 180 4.17 2.83 -10.85
N GLY A 181 2.99 2.36 -11.24
CA GLY A 181 2.78 1.36 -12.27
C GLY A 181 3.01 -0.08 -11.80
N GLY A 182 2.62 -1.03 -12.65
CA GLY A 182 2.77 -2.47 -12.37
C GLY A 182 1.89 -2.99 -11.22
N GLY A 183 0.88 -2.22 -10.79
CA GLY A 183 0.02 -2.57 -9.65
C GLY A 183 0.58 -2.15 -8.29
N TYR A 184 1.54 -1.22 -8.26
CA TYR A 184 2.20 -0.78 -7.03
C TYR A 184 2.02 0.70 -6.78
N THR A 185 1.98 1.08 -5.51
CA THR A 185 1.90 2.46 -5.04
C THR A 185 3.02 2.75 -4.06
N VAL A 186 3.56 3.96 -4.11
CA VAL A 186 4.38 4.51 -3.04
C VAL A 186 3.47 5.27 -2.09
N VAL A 187 3.63 5.08 -0.79
CA VAL A 187 2.84 5.70 0.26
C VAL A 187 3.77 6.45 1.22
N ALA A 188 3.39 7.67 1.58
CA ALA A 188 4.00 8.47 2.62
C ALA A 188 3.19 8.34 3.93
N ASP A 189 3.84 8.71 5.02
CA ASP A 189 3.34 8.64 6.39
C ASP A 189 3.74 9.98 7.05
N ASP A 190 2.79 10.73 7.57
CA ASP A 190 3.01 12.09 8.08
C ASP A 190 3.81 12.12 9.40
N GLU A 191 3.86 11.01 10.13
CA GLU A 191 4.63 10.86 11.38
C GLU A 191 6.11 10.46 11.13
N ASN A 192 6.55 10.28 9.87
CA ASN A 192 7.95 10.01 9.54
C ASN A 192 8.37 10.45 8.11
N ASN A 193 9.63 10.18 7.74
CA ASN A 193 10.17 10.49 6.40
C ASN A 193 10.44 9.21 5.58
N VAL A 194 9.74 8.12 5.89
CA VAL A 194 9.91 6.83 5.23
C VAL A 194 8.84 6.67 4.15
N LEU A 195 9.26 6.59 2.89
CA LEU A 195 8.36 6.21 1.80
C LEU A 195 8.28 4.70 1.68
N ARG A 196 7.10 4.16 1.39
CA ARG A 196 6.81 2.73 1.44
C ARG A 196 6.17 2.26 0.14
N LEU A 197 6.71 1.21 -0.48
CA LEU A 197 6.16 0.61 -1.70
C LEU A 197 5.22 -0.54 -1.34
N TYR A 198 3.97 -0.47 -1.76
CA TYR A 198 2.98 -1.51 -1.54
C TYR A 198 2.49 -2.11 -2.86
N ASP A 199 2.22 -3.41 -2.85
CA ASP A 199 1.37 -4.05 -3.85
C ASP A 199 -0.07 -3.68 -3.52
N ARG A 200 -0.72 -2.97 -4.45
CA ARG A 200 -2.04 -2.38 -4.21
C ARG A 200 -3.11 -3.43 -3.99
N SER A 201 -2.91 -4.66 -4.45
CA SER A 201 -3.92 -5.72 -4.50
C SER A 201 -3.97 -6.61 -3.25
N ARG A 202 -3.04 -6.45 -2.30
CA ARG A 202 -2.86 -7.36 -1.16
C ARG A 202 -2.76 -6.63 0.17
N SER A 203 -3.27 -7.26 1.24
CA SER A 203 -2.94 -6.85 2.60
C SER A 203 -1.55 -7.37 2.94
N ALA A 204 -0.59 -6.48 3.12
CA ALA A 204 0.80 -6.85 3.31
C ALA A 204 1.64 -5.71 3.89
N ALA A 205 2.78 -6.10 4.46
CA ALA A 205 3.89 -5.20 4.76
C ALA A 205 4.46 -4.61 3.45
N PRO A 206 5.16 -3.46 3.52
CA PRO A 206 5.74 -2.85 2.33
C PRO A 206 6.76 -3.78 1.69
N VAL A 207 6.76 -3.83 0.36
CA VAL A 207 7.75 -4.56 -0.44
C VAL A 207 9.12 -3.91 -0.36
N ARG A 208 9.14 -2.59 -0.12
CA ARG A 208 10.36 -1.79 0.04
C ARG A 208 10.07 -0.52 0.82
N THR A 209 11.07 -0.03 1.54
CA THR A 209 11.04 1.27 2.21
C THR A 209 12.25 2.11 1.82
N TRP A 210 12.12 3.43 1.91
CA TRP A 210 13.21 4.40 1.76
C TRP A 210 13.08 5.48 2.83
N ASP A 211 14.06 5.57 3.72
CA ASP A 211 14.16 6.68 4.67
C ASP A 211 14.98 7.82 4.05
N PHE A 212 14.35 8.99 3.89
CA PHE A 212 14.97 10.18 3.30
C PHE A 212 15.38 11.22 4.34
N SER A 213 15.28 10.94 5.64
CA SER A 213 15.56 11.91 6.72
C SER A 213 16.93 12.57 6.57
N SER A 214 17.96 11.77 6.27
CA SER A 214 19.34 12.28 6.10
C SER A 214 19.48 13.19 4.87
N GLN A 215 18.93 12.79 3.73
CA GLN A 215 18.99 13.57 2.49
C GLN A 215 18.15 14.87 2.57
N LEU A 216 17.05 14.85 3.32
CA LEU A 216 16.22 16.03 3.63
C LEU A 216 16.88 16.95 4.67
N GLY A 217 17.85 16.43 5.43
CA GLY A 217 18.53 17.15 6.50
C GLY A 217 17.60 17.46 7.67
N VAL A 218 16.74 16.51 8.05
CA VAL A 218 15.76 16.65 9.13
C VAL A 218 15.86 15.49 10.12
N THR A 219 15.51 15.76 11.38
CA THR A 219 15.43 14.75 12.46
C THR A 219 14.00 14.52 12.95
N LYS A 220 13.05 15.28 12.42
CA LYS A 220 11.61 15.19 12.65
C LYS A 220 10.91 14.99 11.30
N GLU A 221 9.64 14.61 11.33
CA GLU A 221 8.85 14.44 10.12
C GLU A 221 8.79 15.72 9.28
N VAL A 222 8.68 15.55 7.97
CA VAL A 222 8.27 16.60 7.04
C VAL A 222 6.75 16.79 7.08
N ASP A 223 5.98 15.89 7.71
CA ASP A 223 4.51 15.94 7.70
C ASP A 223 4.05 15.89 6.24
N ILE A 224 4.44 14.83 5.52
CA ILE A 224 4.27 14.73 4.06
C ILE A 224 2.79 14.53 3.78
N GLU A 225 2.10 15.52 3.21
CA GLU A 225 0.64 15.45 3.04
C GLU A 225 0.19 15.30 1.59
N GLY A 226 1.00 15.72 0.62
CA GLY A 226 0.57 15.73 -0.79
C GLY A 226 1.63 15.18 -1.73
N ALA A 227 1.19 14.52 -2.80
CA ALA A 227 2.08 13.99 -3.81
C ALA A 227 1.48 13.89 -5.22
N THR A 228 2.29 14.14 -6.25
CA THR A 228 1.94 13.93 -7.66
C THR A 228 3.15 13.48 -8.47
N ARG A 229 2.90 12.81 -9.60
CA ARG A 229 3.94 12.30 -10.50
C ARG A 229 3.81 12.89 -11.89
N ILE A 230 4.93 13.37 -12.43
CA ILE A 230 5.10 13.73 -13.85
C ILE A 230 6.28 12.95 -14.42
N GLY A 231 6.02 12.13 -15.44
CA GLY A 231 7.03 11.22 -15.99
C GLY A 231 7.57 10.32 -14.88
N ASP A 232 8.87 10.36 -14.63
CA ASP A 232 9.52 9.60 -13.55
C ASP A 232 9.74 10.39 -12.27
N THR A 233 9.36 11.67 -12.22
CA THR A 233 9.54 12.50 -11.02
C THR A 233 8.26 12.53 -10.20
N ILE A 234 8.37 12.11 -8.94
CA ILE A 234 7.34 12.35 -7.93
C ILE A 234 7.71 13.60 -7.16
N TYR A 235 6.73 14.47 -6.98
CA TYR A 235 6.78 15.69 -6.19
C TYR A 235 6.02 15.42 -4.90
N TRP A 236 6.59 15.86 -3.79
CA TRP A 236 6.06 15.69 -2.44
C TRP A 236 5.99 17.05 -1.77
N THR A 237 4.94 17.28 -0.99
CA THR A 237 4.82 18.46 -0.14
C THR A 237 4.59 18.05 1.30
N GLY A 238 5.29 18.71 2.22
CA GLY A 238 4.85 18.76 3.61
C GLY A 238 3.56 19.56 3.75
N SER A 239 2.94 19.53 4.92
CA SER A 239 1.72 20.29 5.22
C SER A 239 1.89 21.80 5.12
N LEU A 240 3.13 22.29 5.22
CA LEU A 240 3.50 23.70 5.33
C LEU A 240 2.88 24.41 6.56
N GLY A 241 2.16 23.68 7.41
CA GLY A 241 1.42 24.17 8.56
C GLY A 241 2.25 24.30 9.83
N ASN A 242 1.64 24.86 10.87
CA ASN A 242 2.11 24.67 12.24
C ASN A 242 1.82 23.22 12.68
N ASN A 243 2.38 22.78 13.80
CA ASN A 243 1.89 21.54 14.41
C ASN A 243 0.53 21.77 15.11
N LYS A 244 -0.07 20.69 15.63
CA LYS A 244 -1.35 20.72 16.37
C LYS A 244 -1.39 21.71 17.56
N ASP A 245 -0.24 22.10 18.10
CA ASP A 245 -0.13 23.02 19.23
C ASP A 245 0.08 24.49 18.76
N GLY A 246 -0.01 24.75 17.46
CA GLY A 246 0.19 26.07 16.85
C GLY A 246 1.66 26.50 16.78
N GLU A 247 2.60 25.57 16.94
CA GLU A 247 4.03 25.84 16.88
C GLU A 247 4.58 25.67 15.46
N TYR A 248 5.40 26.64 15.04
CA TYR A 248 6.16 26.54 13.80
C TYR A 248 7.14 25.37 13.83
N LYS A 249 7.09 24.51 12.79
CA LYS A 249 8.04 23.40 12.59
C LYS A 249 8.73 23.55 11.25
N ALA A 250 10.01 23.93 11.26
CA ALA A 250 10.79 24.13 10.04
C ALA A 250 10.78 22.93 9.06
N PRO A 251 10.82 21.65 9.52
CA PRO A 251 10.73 20.50 8.63
C PRO A 251 9.44 20.46 7.79
N ARG A 252 8.29 20.90 8.35
CA ARG A 252 6.97 20.87 7.68
C ARG A 252 6.87 21.75 6.44
N ASN A 253 7.79 22.71 6.30
CA ASN A 253 7.85 23.62 5.14
C ASN A 253 8.61 23.03 3.95
N THR A 254 8.92 21.74 3.97
CA THR A 254 9.74 21.09 2.96
C THR A 254 8.86 20.55 1.84
N VAL A 255 9.11 20.99 0.61
CA VAL A 255 8.71 20.27 -0.61
C VAL A 255 9.93 19.60 -1.20
N PHE A 256 9.78 18.42 -1.79
CA PHE A 256 10.90 17.68 -2.36
C PHE A 256 10.48 16.78 -3.52
N THR A 257 11.46 16.23 -4.22
CA THR A 257 11.23 15.27 -5.30
C THR A 257 11.91 13.93 -5.04
N THR A 258 11.32 12.86 -5.56
CA THR A 258 12.01 11.60 -5.81
C THR A 258 11.89 11.22 -7.28
N THR A 259 12.86 10.46 -7.79
CA THR A 259 12.80 9.89 -9.15
C THR A 259 12.55 8.39 -9.06
N VAL A 260 11.58 7.91 -9.82
CA VAL A 260 11.20 6.51 -9.96
C VAL A 260 12.09 5.83 -11.00
N SER A 261 12.55 4.62 -10.69
CA SER A 261 13.12 3.71 -11.69
C SER A 261 12.69 2.27 -11.40
N GLY A 262 12.84 1.38 -12.37
CA GLY A 262 12.30 0.03 -12.29
C GLY A 262 10.77 0.00 -12.41
N SER A 263 10.16 -1.13 -12.04
CA SER A 263 8.71 -1.29 -12.03
C SER A 263 8.30 -2.41 -11.06
N GLY A 264 7.03 -2.40 -10.66
CA GLY A 264 6.46 -3.42 -9.79
C GLY A 264 7.24 -3.55 -8.45
N PRO A 265 7.60 -4.77 -8.01
CA PRO A 265 8.40 -4.95 -6.79
C PRO A 265 9.86 -4.50 -6.95
N GLY A 266 10.32 -4.29 -8.19
CA GLY A 266 11.66 -3.77 -8.52
C GLY A 266 11.77 -2.25 -8.50
N THR A 267 10.68 -1.53 -8.21
CA THR A 267 10.68 -0.06 -8.13
C THR A 267 11.72 0.44 -7.14
N GLN A 268 12.42 1.52 -7.53
CA GLN A 268 13.41 2.26 -6.75
C GLN A 268 13.07 3.75 -6.73
N LEU A 269 13.33 4.40 -5.61
CA LEU A 269 13.28 5.84 -5.47
C LEU A 269 14.68 6.40 -5.22
N ALA A 270 15.04 7.43 -5.97
CA ALA A 270 16.21 8.26 -5.70
C ALA A 270 15.76 9.63 -5.21
N TYR A 271 16.35 10.13 -4.13
CA TYR A 271 16.12 11.50 -3.67
C TYR A 271 16.60 12.50 -4.72
N GLY A 272 15.78 13.53 -4.99
CA GLY A 272 16.13 14.64 -5.86
C GLY A 272 16.59 15.86 -5.04
N ARG A 273 15.79 16.93 -5.06
CA ARG A 273 16.06 18.18 -4.33
C ARG A 273 14.88 18.53 -3.43
N SER A 274 15.13 19.44 -2.49
CA SER A 274 14.10 20.04 -1.65
C SER A 274 14.13 21.56 -1.67
N TYR A 275 12.99 22.16 -1.37
CA TYR A 275 12.78 23.59 -1.20
C TYR A 275 12.01 23.84 0.09
N LYS A 276 12.41 24.86 0.87
CA LYS A 276 11.94 25.07 2.25
C LYS A 276 11.25 26.42 2.50
N LYS A 277 11.03 27.21 1.44
CA LYS A 277 10.47 28.58 1.55
C LYS A 277 9.08 28.72 0.94
N LEU A 278 8.43 27.62 0.57
CA LEU A 278 7.14 27.67 -0.12
C LEU A 278 6.04 28.30 0.75
N ARG A 279 6.04 28.00 2.06
CA ARG A 279 5.18 28.66 3.06
C ARG A 279 5.36 30.18 3.04
N ASP A 280 6.60 30.65 3.17
CA ASP A 280 6.91 32.09 3.22
C ASP A 280 6.48 32.79 1.92
N ASP A 281 6.73 32.14 0.78
CA ASP A 281 6.34 32.65 -0.53
C ASP A 281 4.80 32.75 -0.68
N LEU A 282 4.05 31.75 -0.19
CA LEU A 282 2.58 31.75 -0.17
C LEU A 282 2.04 32.89 0.70
N VAL A 283 2.56 33.06 1.92
CA VAL A 283 2.15 34.12 2.86
C VAL A 283 2.42 35.49 2.26
N ALA A 284 3.61 35.69 1.68
CA ALA A 284 3.97 36.94 1.04
C ALA A 284 3.07 37.24 -0.18
N TRP A 285 2.73 36.21 -0.97
CA TRP A 285 1.81 36.35 -2.09
C TRP A 285 0.39 36.74 -1.64
N ASP A 286 -0.20 36.05 -0.67
CA ASP A 286 -1.54 36.38 -0.18
C ASP A 286 -1.57 37.80 0.43
N THR A 287 -0.54 38.17 1.19
CA THR A 287 -0.38 39.52 1.75
C THR A 287 -0.36 40.60 0.66
N ALA A 288 0.42 40.38 -0.40
CA ALA A 288 0.49 41.30 -1.53
C ALA A 288 -0.82 41.40 -2.33
N ASN A 289 -1.71 40.42 -2.18
CA ASN A 289 -3.03 40.35 -2.83
C ASN A 289 -4.18 40.64 -1.87
N GLY A 290 -3.91 41.37 -0.78
CA GLY A 290 -4.93 41.89 0.13
C GLY A 290 -5.37 40.92 1.23
N ASN A 291 -4.58 39.88 1.52
CA ASN A 291 -4.87 38.84 2.52
C ASN A 291 -6.24 38.18 2.30
N ARG A 292 -6.55 37.81 1.06
CA ARG A 292 -7.85 37.22 0.71
C ARG A 292 -8.07 35.89 1.44
N TYR A 293 -7.02 35.10 1.60
CA TYR A 293 -7.08 33.77 2.21
C TYR A 293 -6.59 33.75 3.65
N GLY A 294 -6.02 34.85 4.16
CA GLY A 294 -5.63 34.98 5.55
C GLY A 294 -4.40 34.17 5.93
N PHE A 295 -3.51 33.83 4.98
CA PHE A 295 -2.37 32.96 5.24
C PHE A 295 -1.42 33.51 6.30
N ALA A 296 -1.22 34.83 6.37
CA ALA A 296 -0.41 35.45 7.41
C ALA A 296 -1.00 35.22 8.82
N ALA A 297 -2.33 35.21 8.94
CA ALA A 297 -3.01 34.92 10.20
C ALA A 297 -2.93 33.42 10.50
N GLY A 298 -3.35 32.54 9.58
CA GLY A 298 -3.34 31.08 9.78
C GLY A 298 -1.95 30.46 10.01
N THR A 299 -0.87 31.19 9.72
CA THR A 299 0.52 30.78 9.99
C THR A 299 1.13 31.43 11.24
N ALA A 300 0.38 32.27 11.97
CA ALA A 300 0.84 32.93 13.17
C ALA A 300 1.14 31.94 14.31
N ALA A 301 1.91 32.38 15.29
CA ALA A 301 2.22 31.56 16.46
C ALA A 301 0.95 31.33 17.30
N GLY A 302 0.70 30.06 17.66
CA GLY A 302 -0.50 29.66 18.40
C GLY A 302 -1.67 29.24 17.51
N GLU A 303 -1.58 29.44 16.19
CA GLU A 303 -2.64 29.04 15.27
C GLU A 303 -2.48 27.58 14.84
N ALA A 304 -3.48 26.77 15.15
CA ALA A 304 -3.51 25.36 14.80
C ALA A 304 -3.75 25.18 13.28
N PRO A 305 -3.19 24.15 12.64
CA PRO A 305 -3.39 23.90 11.21
C PRO A 305 -4.80 23.40 10.89
N LYS A 306 -5.43 22.66 11.81
CA LYS A 306 -6.71 21.95 11.62
C LYS A 306 -7.92 22.79 12.11
N GLN A 307 -7.96 24.07 11.74
CA GLN A 307 -9.09 24.96 12.01
C GLN A 307 -9.51 25.71 10.74
N ILE A 308 -10.72 26.27 10.70
CA ILE A 308 -11.34 26.76 9.45
C ILE A 308 -10.55 27.87 8.74
N ASP A 309 -9.81 28.66 9.52
CA ASP A 309 -8.91 29.74 9.12
C ASP A 309 -7.42 29.39 9.33
N GLY A 310 -7.12 28.13 9.64
CA GLY A 310 -5.76 27.61 9.76
C GLY A 310 -5.03 27.54 8.41
N PHE A 311 -3.80 27.05 8.43
CA PHE A 311 -2.97 26.87 7.23
C PHE A 311 -2.43 25.44 7.17
N ASN A 312 -2.98 24.65 6.24
CA ASN A 312 -2.58 23.25 6.04
C ASN A 312 -2.81 22.81 4.59
N VAL A 313 -1.73 22.40 3.92
CA VAL A 313 -1.75 21.82 2.57
C VAL A 313 -1.88 20.30 2.69
N GLU A 314 -2.81 19.70 1.95
CA GLU A 314 -2.95 18.23 1.84
C GLU A 314 -3.05 17.76 0.37
N GLY A 315 -3.39 18.66 -0.56
CA GLY A 315 -3.45 18.34 -1.98
C GLY A 315 -2.19 18.76 -2.75
N LEU A 316 -1.75 17.95 -3.72
CA LEU A 316 -0.76 18.35 -4.72
C LEU A 316 -1.02 17.69 -6.07
N GLU A 317 -1.27 18.47 -7.13
CA GLU A 317 -1.41 17.95 -8.50
C GLU A 317 -1.07 18.98 -9.56
N PHE A 318 -0.48 18.56 -10.68
CA PHE A 318 -0.22 19.46 -11.81
C PHE A 318 -1.50 19.90 -12.50
N ALA A 319 -1.52 21.13 -13.01
CA ALA A 319 -2.61 21.66 -13.83
C ALA A 319 -2.77 20.88 -15.15
N PRO A 320 -3.95 20.95 -15.82
CA PRO A 320 -4.19 20.21 -17.05
C PRO A 320 -3.14 20.52 -18.11
N GLY A 321 -2.50 19.49 -18.66
CA GLY A 321 -1.46 19.63 -19.69
C GLY A 321 -0.18 20.36 -19.24
N SER A 322 -0.03 20.70 -17.95
CA SER A 322 1.14 21.41 -17.45
C SER A 322 2.19 20.47 -16.87
N THR A 323 3.45 20.82 -17.08
CA THR A 323 4.61 20.24 -16.38
C THR A 323 5.30 21.24 -15.46
N THR A 324 4.74 22.45 -15.32
CA THR A 324 5.35 23.54 -14.53
C THR A 324 4.40 24.10 -13.47
N THR A 325 3.09 24.10 -13.75
CA THR A 325 2.07 24.61 -12.84
C THR A 325 1.49 23.48 -12.01
N ALA A 326 1.67 23.55 -10.69
CA ALA A 326 1.06 22.63 -9.73
C ALA A 326 0.06 23.36 -8.83
N TYR A 327 -1.08 22.73 -8.56
CA TYR A 327 -2.04 23.15 -7.55
C TYR A 327 -1.63 22.59 -6.19
N LEU A 328 -1.53 23.47 -5.20
CA LEU A 328 -1.52 23.10 -3.79
C LEU A 328 -2.96 23.13 -3.28
N GLY A 329 -3.47 22.01 -2.79
CA GLY A 329 -4.81 21.91 -2.20
C GLY A 329 -4.76 22.05 -0.70
N PHE A 330 -5.70 22.82 -0.14
CA PHE A 330 -5.70 23.15 1.28
C PHE A 330 -6.82 22.40 2.01
N ARG A 331 -6.47 21.77 3.13
CA ARG A 331 -7.43 21.38 4.17
C ARG A 331 -7.96 22.60 4.89
N ALA A 332 -7.09 23.56 5.14
CA ALA A 332 -7.43 24.84 5.72
C ALA A 332 -6.52 25.92 5.10
N PRO A 333 -7.05 27.12 4.82
CA PRO A 333 -8.37 27.59 5.20
C PRO A 333 -9.46 27.21 4.18
N LEU A 334 -10.73 27.38 4.58
CA LEU A 334 -11.79 27.58 3.59
C LEU A 334 -11.77 29.02 3.07
N ALA A 335 -12.34 29.25 1.89
CA ALA A 335 -12.41 30.55 1.22
C ALA A 335 -13.88 30.97 0.98
N PRO A 336 -14.43 31.95 1.74
CA PRO A 336 -13.88 32.52 2.97
C PRO A 336 -13.91 31.51 4.14
N ALA A 337 -13.16 31.79 5.20
CA ALA A 337 -13.01 30.92 6.38
C ALA A 337 -14.24 30.97 7.31
N VAL A 338 -15.37 30.50 6.78
CA VAL A 338 -16.66 30.39 7.49
C VAL A 338 -17.29 29.03 7.19
N PRO A 339 -18.18 28.52 8.05
CA PRO A 339 -18.93 27.30 7.73
C PRO A 339 -19.64 27.41 6.37
N GLY A 340 -19.41 26.45 5.48
CA GLY A 340 -19.91 26.48 4.10
C GLY A 340 -19.03 27.26 3.11
N GLY A 341 -17.85 27.74 3.53
CA GLY A 341 -16.84 28.29 2.64
C GLY A 341 -16.34 27.28 1.61
N LYS A 342 -15.71 27.77 0.54
CA LYS A 342 -15.22 26.92 -0.55
C LYS A 342 -13.84 26.33 -0.22
N ALA A 343 -13.54 25.16 -0.76
CA ALA A 343 -12.20 24.62 -0.71
C ALA A 343 -11.25 25.44 -1.59
N LEU A 344 -9.96 25.46 -1.25
CA LEU A 344 -8.96 26.30 -1.92
C LEU A 344 -7.89 25.44 -2.60
N LEU A 345 -7.60 25.77 -3.86
CA LEU A 345 -6.35 25.41 -4.53
C LEU A 345 -5.54 26.68 -4.85
N VAL A 346 -4.23 26.67 -4.63
CA VAL A 346 -3.33 27.75 -5.08
C VAL A 346 -2.37 27.23 -6.15
N PRO A 347 -2.39 27.77 -7.38
CA PRO A 347 -1.44 27.37 -8.42
C PRO A 347 -0.04 27.95 -8.15
N VAL A 348 1.00 27.12 -8.15
CA VAL A 348 2.40 27.50 -8.26
C VAL A 348 2.84 27.31 -9.71
N THR A 349 3.02 28.40 -10.46
CA THR A 349 3.16 28.36 -11.93
C THR A 349 4.53 27.90 -12.43
N ASN A 350 5.52 27.85 -11.55
CA ASN A 350 6.91 27.47 -11.81
C ASN A 350 7.43 26.39 -10.83
N PHE A 351 6.56 25.47 -10.40
CA PHE A 351 6.85 24.46 -9.38
C PHE A 351 8.03 23.55 -9.76
N ASP A 352 8.18 23.26 -11.05
CA ASP A 352 9.34 22.55 -11.60
C ASP A 352 10.65 23.31 -11.32
N GLN A 353 10.67 24.63 -11.50
CA GLN A 353 11.86 25.46 -11.27
C GLN A 353 12.15 25.67 -9.78
N VAL A 354 11.10 25.72 -8.94
CA VAL A 354 11.24 25.74 -7.47
C VAL A 354 12.06 24.54 -7.02
N LEU A 355 11.75 23.34 -7.53
CA LEU A 355 12.41 22.10 -7.11
C LEU A 355 13.65 21.75 -7.94
N ALA A 356 13.77 22.20 -9.19
CA ALA A 356 14.97 21.97 -10.00
C ALA A 356 16.13 22.89 -9.61
N GLY A 357 15.84 24.17 -9.36
CA GLY A 357 16.85 25.23 -9.22
C GLY A 357 16.73 26.09 -7.95
N GLY A 358 15.72 25.86 -7.10
CA GLY A 358 15.49 26.70 -5.92
C GLY A 358 14.93 28.09 -6.26
N ALA A 359 14.26 28.23 -7.40
CA ALA A 359 13.60 29.48 -7.78
C ALA A 359 12.56 29.88 -6.72
N LYS A 360 12.33 31.19 -6.57
CA LYS A 360 11.21 31.68 -5.77
C LYS A 360 9.90 31.22 -6.41
N ALA A 361 8.94 30.76 -5.61
CA ALA A 361 7.64 30.36 -6.11
C ALA A 361 6.87 31.56 -6.68
N VAL A 362 6.22 31.35 -7.82
CA VAL A 362 5.32 32.31 -8.47
C VAL A 362 3.93 31.68 -8.48
N PHE A 363 2.92 32.46 -8.10
CA PHE A 363 1.57 31.95 -7.90
C PHE A 363 0.58 32.53 -8.91
N GLY A 364 -0.37 31.70 -9.33
CA GLY A 364 -1.57 32.12 -10.06
C GLY A 364 -2.67 32.57 -9.11
N ALA A 365 -3.81 33.00 -9.67
CA ALA A 365 -5.01 33.26 -8.86
C ALA A 365 -5.48 31.96 -8.17
N GLY A 366 -5.89 32.08 -6.90
CA GLY A 366 -6.48 30.94 -6.18
C GLY A 366 -7.77 30.45 -6.84
N VAL A 367 -7.99 29.14 -6.77
CA VAL A 367 -9.17 28.45 -7.31
C VAL A 367 -10.04 28.02 -6.14
N GLU A 368 -11.25 28.57 -6.08
CA GLU A 368 -12.22 28.28 -5.02
C GLU A 368 -13.24 27.27 -5.54
N LEU A 369 -13.30 26.11 -4.88
CA LEU A 369 -14.10 24.96 -5.28
C LEU A 369 -15.27 24.77 -4.31
N ASP A 370 -16.50 24.77 -4.83
CA ASP A 370 -17.67 24.45 -4.03
C ASP A 370 -17.77 22.94 -3.81
N LEU A 371 -17.28 22.49 -2.66
CA LEU A 371 -17.32 21.09 -2.20
C LEU A 371 -18.34 20.90 -1.07
N GLY A 372 -19.32 21.81 -0.95
CA GLY A 372 -20.34 21.76 0.10
C GLY A 372 -19.83 22.06 1.51
N GLY A 373 -18.83 22.94 1.64
CA GLY A 373 -18.19 23.28 2.92
C GLY A 373 -17.08 22.33 3.36
N LEU A 374 -16.77 21.31 2.55
CA LEU A 374 -15.62 20.43 2.74
C LEU A 374 -14.34 21.08 2.17
N SER A 375 -13.19 20.65 2.69
CA SER A 375 -11.86 21.05 2.25
C SER A 375 -11.19 19.96 1.40
N VAL A 376 -10.01 20.25 0.84
CA VAL A 376 -9.24 19.26 0.07
C VAL A 376 -8.42 18.40 1.02
N ARG A 377 -8.54 17.07 0.86
CA ARG A 377 -7.66 16.05 1.46
C ARG A 377 -6.65 15.52 0.46
N ASP A 378 -7.09 15.32 -0.78
CA ASP A 378 -6.20 15.02 -1.90
C ASP A 378 -6.83 15.52 -3.20
N VAL A 379 -6.00 15.79 -4.19
CA VAL A 379 -6.42 16.11 -5.56
C VAL A 379 -5.54 15.36 -6.51
N ARG A 380 -6.13 14.63 -7.46
CA ARG A 380 -5.38 13.83 -8.43
C ARG A 380 -5.99 13.88 -9.80
N LYS A 381 -5.16 13.69 -10.82
CA LYS A 381 -5.62 13.57 -12.20
C LYS A 381 -5.11 12.31 -12.87
N ASN A 382 -5.88 11.85 -13.85
CA ASN A 382 -5.39 10.85 -14.80
C ASN A 382 -4.72 11.50 -16.02
N ALA A 383 -4.21 10.67 -16.94
CA ALA A 383 -3.56 11.13 -18.16
C ALA A 383 -4.48 11.92 -19.10
N ALA A 384 -5.80 11.75 -19.00
CA ALA A 384 -6.80 12.49 -19.76
C ALA A 384 -7.14 13.87 -19.15
N GLY A 385 -6.53 14.23 -18.01
CA GLY A 385 -6.81 15.49 -17.31
C GLY A 385 -8.15 15.50 -16.58
N GLN A 386 -8.73 14.33 -16.30
CA GLN A 386 -9.89 14.23 -15.42
C GLN A 386 -9.41 14.24 -13.97
N TYR A 387 -9.94 15.16 -13.16
CA TYR A 387 -9.57 15.28 -11.75
C TYR A 387 -10.57 14.57 -10.86
N LEU A 388 -10.05 13.97 -9.81
CA LEU A 388 -10.81 13.53 -8.66
C LEU A 388 -10.24 14.21 -7.41
N ILE A 389 -11.12 14.79 -6.61
CA ILE A 389 -10.80 15.46 -5.36
C ILE A 389 -11.40 14.63 -4.24
N LEU A 390 -10.56 14.21 -3.31
CA LEU A 390 -11.01 13.71 -2.02
C LEU A 390 -11.27 14.91 -1.12
N ALA A 391 -12.52 15.08 -0.74
CA ALA A 391 -12.97 16.17 0.10
C ALA A 391 -13.35 15.61 1.48
N GLY A 392 -12.98 16.34 2.53
CA GLY A 392 -13.31 15.99 3.91
C GLY A 392 -13.55 17.23 4.74
N SER A 393 -14.10 17.09 5.94
CA SER A 393 -14.22 18.21 6.89
C SER A 393 -12.82 18.74 7.23
N TRP A 394 -12.69 20.08 7.29
CA TRP A 394 -11.47 20.75 7.73
C TRP A 394 -11.13 20.43 9.19
N ALA A 395 -12.14 20.07 9.99
CA ALA A 395 -12.04 19.76 11.41
C ALA A 395 -11.83 18.26 11.70
N ALA A 396 -11.88 17.38 10.69
CA ALA A 396 -11.88 15.94 10.92
C ALA A 396 -10.53 15.44 11.44
N ASP A 397 -10.52 14.88 12.65
CA ASP A 397 -9.40 14.14 13.23
C ASP A 397 -9.53 12.62 13.05
N ASP A 398 -10.71 12.16 12.64
CA ASP A 398 -11.01 10.77 12.31
C ASP A 398 -12.03 10.70 11.16
N ASN A 399 -12.63 9.54 10.95
CA ASN A 399 -13.58 9.31 9.87
C ASN A 399 -15.04 9.68 10.21
N SER A 400 -15.34 10.18 11.41
CA SER A 400 -16.71 10.44 11.87
C SER A 400 -17.39 11.63 11.18
N ASP A 401 -16.59 12.55 10.62
CA ASP A 401 -17.06 13.67 9.81
C ASP A 401 -17.31 13.30 8.34
N PRO A 402 -18.05 14.11 7.56
CA PRO A 402 -18.34 13.81 6.16
C PRO A 402 -17.10 13.82 5.25
N TYR A 403 -17.03 12.82 4.36
CA TYR A 403 -16.08 12.72 3.26
C TYR A 403 -16.80 12.45 1.94
N ALA A 404 -16.27 12.97 0.84
CA ALA A 404 -16.83 12.78 -0.48
C ALA A 404 -15.78 12.86 -1.59
N LEU A 405 -16.11 12.27 -2.73
CA LEU A 405 -15.31 12.36 -3.95
C LEU A 405 -16.00 13.31 -4.94
N TYR A 406 -15.23 14.25 -5.48
CA TYR A 406 -15.70 15.22 -6.48
C TYR A 406 -14.87 15.12 -7.76
N GLN A 407 -15.54 15.07 -8.90
CA GLN A 407 -14.90 15.21 -10.20
C GLN A 407 -14.75 16.69 -10.56
N TRP A 408 -13.61 17.05 -11.14
CA TRP A 408 -13.37 18.37 -11.71
C TRP A 408 -12.63 18.24 -13.05
N ASP A 409 -12.69 19.28 -13.89
CA ASP A 409 -12.07 19.31 -15.21
C ASP A 409 -10.74 20.10 -15.25
N GLY A 410 -10.32 20.62 -14.10
CA GLY A 410 -9.10 21.42 -13.99
C GLY A 410 -9.23 22.87 -14.45
N VAL A 411 -10.45 23.34 -14.78
CA VAL A 411 -10.69 24.70 -15.25
C VAL A 411 -11.18 25.58 -14.09
N PRO A 412 -10.42 26.63 -13.70
CA PRO A 412 -10.85 27.55 -12.65
C PRO A 412 -12.22 28.16 -12.93
N GLY A 413 -13.10 28.16 -11.92
CA GLY A 413 -14.46 28.69 -12.02
C GLY A 413 -15.50 27.67 -12.50
N HIS A 414 -15.10 26.51 -13.04
CA HIS A 414 -16.02 25.41 -13.29
C HIS A 414 -16.32 24.65 -11.98
N ALA A 415 -17.60 24.33 -11.78
CA ALA A 415 -18.05 23.66 -10.56
C ALA A 415 -17.66 22.18 -10.55
N PRO A 416 -17.04 21.67 -9.48
CA PRO A 416 -16.87 20.24 -9.27
C PRO A 416 -18.22 19.52 -9.17
N VAL A 417 -18.26 18.26 -9.59
CA VAL A 417 -19.44 17.40 -9.53
C VAL A 417 -19.20 16.29 -8.51
N LYS A 418 -20.04 16.21 -7.47
CA LYS A 418 -19.95 15.13 -6.48
C LYS A 418 -20.23 13.78 -7.15
N ARG A 419 -19.34 12.82 -6.95
CA ARG A 419 -19.43 11.45 -7.49
C ARG A 419 -19.86 10.43 -6.45
N ALA A 420 -19.43 10.60 -5.20
CA ALA A 420 -19.78 9.68 -4.11
C ALA A 420 -19.62 10.34 -2.74
N ASP A 421 -20.43 9.91 -1.77
CA ASP A 421 -20.11 9.99 -0.35
C ASP A 421 -19.24 8.81 0.05
N LEU A 422 -18.32 9.01 0.99
CA LEU A 422 -17.49 7.94 1.55
C LEU A 422 -17.99 7.53 2.95
N PRO A 423 -17.83 6.27 3.36
CA PRO A 423 -18.29 5.80 4.68
C PRO A 423 -17.58 6.50 5.84
N THR A 424 -18.33 6.79 6.91
CA THR A 424 -17.90 7.57 8.08
C THR A 424 -18.07 6.83 9.42
N THR A 425 -18.06 5.49 9.38
CA THR A 425 -18.21 4.66 10.61
C THR A 425 -17.06 3.70 10.86
N ASP A 426 -16.21 3.48 9.87
CA ASP A 426 -15.11 2.53 9.98
C ASP A 426 -13.84 3.26 10.43
N PRO A 427 -12.89 2.61 11.12
CA PRO A 427 -11.68 3.31 11.59
C PRO A 427 -10.84 3.94 10.47
N GLY A 428 -10.33 5.14 10.73
CA GLY A 428 -9.39 5.88 9.89
C GLY A 428 -10.06 6.86 8.91
N GLY A 429 -9.60 8.11 8.91
CA GLY A 429 -10.01 9.18 7.99
C GLY A 429 -9.53 8.92 6.56
N TRP A 430 -10.29 9.30 5.55
CA TRP A 430 -9.87 9.13 4.15
C TRP A 430 -8.90 10.24 3.75
N GLU A 431 -7.69 9.89 3.32
CA GLU A 431 -6.61 10.87 3.13
C GLU A 431 -6.03 10.89 1.72
N ALA A 432 -5.80 9.74 1.09
CA ALA A 432 -5.07 9.69 -0.19
C ALA A 432 -5.79 8.92 -1.30
N ILE A 433 -5.81 9.48 -2.52
CA ILE A 433 -6.21 8.80 -3.75
C ILE A 433 -4.98 8.13 -4.37
N VAL A 434 -5.05 6.82 -4.64
CA VAL A 434 -3.90 6.10 -5.25
C VAL A 434 -3.76 6.42 -6.74
N GLU A 435 -4.85 6.26 -7.48
CA GLU A 435 -4.93 6.55 -8.92
C GLU A 435 -6.33 7.04 -9.29
N VAL A 436 -6.42 7.82 -10.36
CA VAL A 436 -7.70 8.24 -10.93
C VAL A 436 -8.02 7.37 -12.14
N PRO A 437 -9.12 6.61 -12.14
CA PRO A 437 -9.52 5.82 -13.31
C PRO A 437 -10.04 6.73 -14.43
N ASP A 438 -10.42 6.17 -15.58
CA ASP A 438 -11.25 6.93 -16.54
C ASP A 438 -12.61 7.18 -15.89
N LEU A 439 -12.88 8.44 -15.54
CA LEU A 439 -14.07 8.87 -14.82
C LEU A 439 -15.35 8.76 -15.67
N ASN A 440 -15.22 8.57 -16.98
CA ASN A 440 -16.33 8.34 -17.91
C ASN A 440 -16.63 6.84 -18.10
N ALA A 441 -15.75 5.94 -17.64
CA ALA A 441 -15.95 4.51 -17.79
C ALA A 441 -17.06 4.03 -16.83
N PRO A 442 -18.10 3.32 -17.32
CA PRO A 442 -19.12 2.74 -16.46
C PRO A 442 -18.52 1.80 -15.41
N GLY A 443 -18.86 2.02 -14.14
CA GLY A 443 -18.33 1.22 -13.03
C GLY A 443 -16.84 1.47 -12.73
N ALA A 444 -16.30 2.62 -13.13
CA ALA A 444 -14.95 3.04 -12.75
C ALA A 444 -14.76 2.92 -11.24
N ARG A 445 -13.61 2.41 -10.80
CA ARG A 445 -13.29 2.23 -9.39
C ARG A 445 -12.04 3.02 -9.02
N VAL A 446 -12.10 3.73 -7.91
CA VAL A 446 -10.97 4.43 -7.31
C VAL A 446 -10.54 3.72 -6.03
N GLN A 447 -9.23 3.61 -5.82
CA GLN A 447 -8.67 3.16 -4.54
C GLN A 447 -8.31 4.38 -3.70
N VAL A 448 -8.84 4.43 -2.48
CA VAL A 448 -8.58 5.48 -1.49
C VAL A 448 -7.96 4.85 -0.24
N VAL A 449 -6.99 5.51 0.36
CA VAL A 449 -6.27 5.04 1.55
C VAL A 449 -6.61 5.93 2.75
N THR A 450 -6.74 5.31 3.91
CA THR A 450 -7.01 6.02 5.16
C THR A 450 -5.74 6.42 5.89
N ASP A 451 -5.75 7.59 6.52
CA ASP A 451 -5.00 7.83 7.74
C ASP A 451 -5.71 7.12 8.91
N SER A 452 -5.05 6.14 9.51
CA SER A 452 -5.52 5.40 10.68
C SER A 452 -4.73 5.71 11.95
N GLY A 453 -3.87 6.75 11.95
CA GLY A 453 -2.96 7.09 13.03
C GLY A 453 -3.62 7.14 14.39
N SER A 454 -4.69 7.92 14.51
CA SER A 454 -5.47 8.07 15.75
C SER A 454 -6.58 7.03 15.93
N ALA A 455 -6.68 6.04 15.05
CA ALA A 455 -7.66 4.98 15.18
C ALA A 455 -7.24 3.96 16.26
N ASP A 456 -8.14 3.69 17.21
CA ASP A 456 -8.05 2.47 18.02
C ASP A 456 -8.44 1.28 17.12
N LEU A 457 -7.47 0.54 16.60
CA LEU A 457 -7.76 -0.58 15.69
C LEU A 457 -8.22 -1.83 16.46
N TYR A 458 -7.74 -2.05 17.68
CA TYR A 458 -7.78 -3.34 18.36
C TYR A 458 -8.63 -3.36 19.65
N GLY A 459 -9.19 -2.23 20.06
CA GLY A 459 -10.15 -2.15 21.16
C GLY A 459 -9.50 -2.03 22.53
N ASP A 460 -8.26 -1.55 22.56
CA ASP A 460 -7.46 -1.36 23.76
C ASP A 460 -7.27 0.13 24.12
N GLY A 461 -7.81 1.04 23.30
CA GLY A 461 -7.64 2.48 23.47
C GLY A 461 -6.27 3.00 23.07
N VAL A 462 -5.44 2.20 22.40
CA VAL A 462 -4.14 2.63 21.86
C VAL A 462 -4.34 3.09 20.42
N GLU A 463 -3.93 4.33 20.13
CA GLU A 463 -3.90 4.86 18.78
C GLU A 463 -2.95 4.02 17.90
N ALA A 464 -3.31 3.78 16.63
CA ALA A 464 -2.54 2.91 15.75
C ALA A 464 -1.07 3.36 15.62
N LYS A 465 -0.83 4.67 15.61
CA LYS A 465 0.52 5.24 15.56
C LYS A 465 1.37 4.96 16.78
N ASP A 466 0.76 4.69 17.92
CA ASP A 466 1.44 4.37 19.18
C ASP A 466 1.66 2.85 19.38
N LEU A 467 1.15 2.01 18.48
CA LEU A 467 1.37 0.57 18.55
C LEU A 467 2.87 0.23 18.49
N THR A 468 3.29 -0.71 19.32
CA THR A 468 4.72 -1.05 19.49
C THR A 468 5.28 -1.96 18.39
N HIS A 469 4.42 -2.49 17.52
CA HIS A 469 4.77 -3.43 16.47
C HIS A 469 4.30 -2.91 15.11
N PRO A 470 5.22 -2.65 14.15
CA PRO A 470 4.87 -2.19 12.82
C PRO A 470 3.86 -3.12 12.11
N GLU A 471 3.93 -4.43 12.36
CA GLU A 471 3.00 -5.41 11.79
C GLU A 471 1.54 -5.21 12.24
N TRP A 472 1.33 -4.47 13.33
CA TRP A 472 0.01 -4.11 13.84
C TRP A 472 -0.43 -2.70 13.43
N LYS A 473 0.51 -1.84 13.02
CA LYS A 473 0.17 -0.57 12.37
C LYS A 473 -0.29 -0.86 10.95
N LYS A 474 -1.48 -0.39 10.58
CA LYS A 474 -2.00 -0.57 9.22
C LYS A 474 -2.92 0.57 8.81
N ALA A 475 -2.79 0.98 7.56
CA ALA A 475 -3.74 1.82 6.86
C ALA A 475 -4.65 0.96 5.97
N ARG A 476 -5.93 1.32 5.87
CA ARG A 476 -6.87 0.66 4.97
C ARG A 476 -6.84 1.32 3.59
N ALA A 477 -6.60 0.53 2.57
CA ALA A 477 -6.84 0.89 1.18
C ALA A 477 -8.13 0.22 0.70
N ALA A 478 -9.11 1.00 0.22
CA ALA A 478 -10.41 0.49 -0.21
C ALA A 478 -10.81 1.00 -1.60
N TRP A 479 -11.50 0.15 -2.37
CA TRP A 479 -11.98 0.52 -3.70
C TRP A 479 -13.45 0.90 -3.68
N PHE A 480 -13.75 2.09 -4.21
CA PHE A 480 -15.09 2.62 -4.35
C PHE A 480 -15.47 2.69 -5.82
N THR A 481 -16.70 2.28 -6.14
CA THR A 481 -17.27 2.49 -7.47
C THR A 481 -17.75 3.94 -7.59
N LEU A 482 -17.33 4.61 -8.65
CA LEU A 482 -17.76 5.96 -9.01
C LEU A 482 -19.03 5.84 -9.86
N ASN A 483 -20.13 6.40 -9.37
CA ASN A 483 -21.40 6.44 -10.10
C ASN A 483 -21.53 7.70 -10.96
#